data_AF-A0A6L7UQD8-F1
#
_entry.id   AF-A0A6L7UQD8-F1
#
_cell.length_a   1.000
_cell.length_b   1.000
_cell.length_c   1.000
_cell.angle_alpha   90.00
_cell.angle_beta   90.00
_cell.angle_gamma   90.00
#
_symmetry.space_group_name_H-M   'P 1'
#
loop_
_entity.id
_entity.type
_entity.pdbx_description
1 polymer ?
#
loop_
_entity_poly.entity_id
_entity_poly.type
_entity_poly.pdbx_seq_one_letter_code
_entity_poly.pdbx_strand_id
1 'polypeptide(L)'
;MFGRSLTVASYRLQVLIPGALENRLRKAARRARISKGAWVRRAIEERLERESGGLPSDPLAALREIDAPTADIDVMIAEIEAGRS
;
A
#
# COMPACT_ATOMS: atom_id res chain seq x y z
N MET A 1 -9.23 -32.85 -22.27
CA MET A 1 -9.35 -31.45 -21.82
C MET A 1 -9.17 -31.44 -20.31
N PHE A 2 -7.93 -31.30 -19.82
CA PHE A 2 -7.63 -31.33 -18.38
C PHE A 2 -7.37 -29.90 -17.90
N GLY A 3 -8.28 -29.37 -17.09
CA GLY A 3 -8.10 -28.09 -16.43
C GLY A 3 -6.96 -28.18 -15.41
N ARG A 4 -5.91 -27.36 -15.60
CA ARG A 4 -4.86 -27.16 -14.60
C ARG A 4 -5.49 -26.59 -13.33
N SER A 5 -5.61 -27.41 -12.30
CA SER A 5 -5.83 -26.93 -10.94
C SER A 5 -4.56 -26.19 -10.51
N LEU A 6 -4.61 -24.86 -10.44
CA LEU A 6 -3.55 -24.07 -9.83
C LEU A 6 -3.70 -24.24 -8.32
N THR A 7 -2.96 -25.18 -7.73
CA THR A 7 -2.89 -25.34 -6.28
C THR A 7 -2.31 -24.06 -5.69
N VAL A 8 -3.09 -23.33 -4.89
CA VAL A 8 -2.58 -22.21 -4.10
C VAL A 8 -1.69 -22.80 -3.01
N ALA A 9 -0.38 -22.72 -3.19
CA ALA A 9 0.58 -23.21 -2.21
C ALA A 9 0.55 -22.32 -0.95
N SER A 10 0.51 -22.94 0.23
CA SER A 10 0.60 -22.24 1.50
C SER A 10 1.88 -22.64 2.22
N TYR A 11 2.65 -21.65 2.67
CA TYR A 11 3.90 -21.84 3.42
C TYR A 11 3.76 -21.28 4.83
N ARG A 12 4.42 -21.92 5.81
CA ARG A 12 4.43 -21.46 7.21
C ARG A 12 5.68 -20.62 7.49
N LEU A 13 5.47 -19.40 7.94
CA LEU A 13 6.52 -18.51 8.43
C LEU A 13 6.49 -18.47 9.98
N GLN A 14 7.63 -18.72 10.63
CA GLN A 14 7.80 -18.58 12.08
C GLN A 14 8.84 -17.51 12.38
N VAL A 15 8.46 -16.52 13.19
CA VAL A 15 9.31 -15.39 13.57
C VAL A 15 9.19 -15.18 15.08
N LEU A 16 10.33 -15.09 15.76
CA LEU A 16 10.37 -14.73 17.18
C LEU A 16 10.12 -13.23 17.33
N ILE A 17 9.17 -12.86 18.19
CA ILE A 17 8.80 -11.47 18.44
C ILE A 17 8.74 -11.16 19.94
N PRO A 18 9.00 -9.91 20.35
CA PRO A 18 8.77 -9.49 21.73
C PRO A 18 7.29 -9.60 22.12
N GLY A 19 7.00 -9.93 23.39
CA GLY A 19 5.62 -10.06 23.87
C GLY A 19 4.77 -8.78 23.71
N ALA A 20 5.41 -7.61 23.75
CA ALA A 20 4.76 -6.32 23.45
C ALA A 20 4.19 -6.28 22.02
N LEU A 21 4.92 -6.81 21.02
CA LEU A 21 4.47 -6.86 19.64
C LEU A 21 3.33 -7.87 19.47
N GLU A 22 3.42 -9.05 20.07
CA GLU A 22 2.33 -10.04 20.07
C GLU A 22 1.01 -9.44 20.59
N ASN A 23 1.08 -8.67 21.68
CA ASN A 23 -0.09 -7.99 22.22
C ASN A 23 -0.68 -6.95 21.27
N ARG A 24 0.16 -6.20 20.53
CA ARG A 24 -0.28 -5.24 19.52
C ARG A 24 -0.94 -5.94 18.33
N LEU A 25 -0.34 -7.03 17.83
CA LEU A 25 -0.88 -7.84 16.73
C LEU A 25 -2.25 -8.42 17.10
N ARG A 26 -2.38 -9.01 18.28
CA ARG A 26 -3.67 -9.54 18.78
C ARG A 26 -4.74 -8.46 18.86
N LYS A 27 -4.41 -7.27 19.39
CA LYS A 27 -5.35 -6.13 19.47
C LYS A 27 -5.77 -5.66 18.07
N ALA A 28 -4.83 -5.58 17.13
CA ALA A 28 -5.10 -5.13 15.77
C ALA A 28 -6.00 -6.12 15.00
N ALA A 29 -5.69 -7.41 15.07
CA ALA A 29 -6.51 -8.47 14.47
C ALA A 29 -7.94 -8.47 15.06
N ARG A 30 -8.07 -8.31 16.38
CA ARG A 30 -9.37 -8.20 17.05
C ARG A 30 -10.17 -6.99 16.56
N ARG A 31 -9.56 -5.80 16.45
CA ARG A 31 -10.24 -4.60 15.92
C ARG A 31 -10.72 -4.80 14.48
N ALA A 32 -9.92 -5.48 13.67
CA ALA A 32 -10.25 -5.81 12.28
C ALA A 32 -11.21 -7.01 12.14
N ARG A 33 -11.61 -7.66 13.24
CA ARG A 33 -12.47 -8.87 13.27
C ARG A 33 -11.95 -10.02 12.38
N ILE A 34 -10.63 -10.18 12.29
CA ILE A 34 -10.00 -11.26 11.52
C ILE A 34 -8.99 -12.02 12.40
N SER A 35 -8.53 -13.19 11.94
CA SER A 35 -7.51 -13.95 12.65
C SER A 35 -6.16 -13.21 12.64
N LYS A 36 -5.30 -13.48 13.64
CA LYS A 36 -3.95 -12.91 13.70
C LYS A 36 -3.15 -13.20 12.43
N GLY A 37 -3.21 -14.43 11.93
CA GLY A 37 -2.51 -14.83 10.70
C GLY A 37 -3.01 -14.10 9.45
N ALA A 38 -4.33 -13.91 9.33
CA ALA A 38 -4.90 -13.13 8.23
C ALA A 38 -4.48 -11.65 8.31
N TRP A 39 -4.48 -11.08 9.53
CA TRP A 39 -4.02 -9.71 9.75
C TRP A 39 -2.55 -9.53 9.40
N VAL A 40 -1.69 -10.45 9.84
CA VAL A 40 -0.25 -10.42 9.54
C VAL A 40 0.02 -10.58 8.04
N ARG A 41 -0.68 -11.53 7.38
CA ARG A 41 -0.58 -11.69 5.92
C ARG A 41 -0.90 -10.39 5.19
N ARG A 42 -2.05 -9.79 5.50
CA ARG A 42 -2.48 -8.52 4.91
C ARG A 42 -1.45 -7.41 5.14
N ALA A 43 -0.91 -7.29 6.36
CA ALA A 43 0.10 -6.28 6.66
C ALA A 43 1.41 -6.47 5.88
N ILE A 44 1.81 -7.72 5.62
CA ILE A 44 2.99 -8.06 4.80
C ILE A 44 2.71 -7.72 3.33
N GLU A 45 1.57 -8.17 2.80
CA GLU A 45 1.15 -7.89 1.40
C GLU A 45 1.10 -6.39 1.13
N GLU A 46 0.43 -5.61 1.99
CA GLU A 46 0.35 -4.15 1.86
C GLU A 46 1.72 -3.46 1.96
N ARG A 47 2.66 -4.01 2.74
CA ARG A 47 4.02 -3.46 2.83
C ARG A 47 4.82 -3.76 1.57
N LEU A 48 4.74 -4.99 1.08
CA LEU A 48 5.40 -5.39 -0.17
C LEU A 48 4.84 -4.62 -1.35
N GLU A 49 3.52 -4.44 -1.43
CA GLU A 49 2.87 -3.66 -2.48
C GLU A 49 3.36 -2.21 -2.51
N ARG A 50 3.50 -1.56 -1.34
CA ARG A 50 4.10 -0.22 -1.24
C ARG A 50 5.58 -0.17 -1.60
N GLU A 51 6.34 -1.25 -1.38
CA GLU A 51 7.75 -1.31 -1.77
C GLU A 51 7.93 -1.60 -3.26
N SER A 52 7.06 -2.43 -3.84
CA SER A 52 7.01 -2.70 -5.28
C SER A 52 6.40 -1.55 -6.08
N GLY A 53 5.57 -0.74 -5.42
CA GLY A 53 5.11 0.56 -5.90
C GLY A 53 6.25 1.58 -5.85
N GLY A 54 7.30 1.36 -6.66
CA GLY A 54 8.06 2.48 -7.18
C GLY A 54 7.10 3.52 -7.80
N LEU A 55 7.58 4.76 -7.97
CA LEU A 55 6.86 5.81 -8.73
C LEU A 55 6.02 5.17 -9.84
N PRO A 56 4.75 5.59 -10.04
CA PRO A 56 3.87 4.98 -11.03
C PRO A 56 4.66 4.72 -12.31
N SER A 57 4.43 3.59 -12.99
CA SER A 57 5.13 3.25 -14.26
C SER A 57 5.28 4.46 -15.19
N ASP A 58 4.32 5.38 -15.13
CA ASP A 58 4.47 6.75 -15.57
C ASP A 58 3.75 7.70 -14.58
N PRO A 59 4.48 8.49 -13.76
CA PRO A 59 3.87 9.46 -12.85
C PRO A 59 3.03 10.51 -13.60
N LEU A 60 3.35 10.77 -14.87
CA LEU A 60 2.60 11.68 -15.72
C LEU A 60 1.26 11.08 -16.14
N ALA A 61 1.18 9.76 -16.35
CA ALA A 61 -0.08 9.07 -16.61
C ALA A 61 -1.01 9.13 -15.39
N ALA A 62 -0.47 8.94 -14.18
CA ALA A 62 -1.25 9.05 -12.95
C ALA A 62 -1.79 10.48 -12.73
N LEU A 63 -1.00 11.52 -13.06
CA LEU A 63 -1.47 12.90 -13.03
C LEU A 63 -2.53 13.20 -14.10
N ARG A 64 -2.46 12.56 -15.28
CA ARG A 64 -3.46 12.73 -16.35
C ARG A 64 -4.82 12.11 -16.02
N GLU A 65 -4.87 11.06 -15.18
CA GLU A 65 -6.14 10.47 -14.73
C GLU A 65 -6.86 11.33 -13.69
N ILE A 66 -6.10 12.14 -12.95
CA ILE A 66 -6.63 13.13 -12.03
C ILE A 66 -6.96 14.37 -12.86
N ASP A 67 -8.17 14.42 -13.41
CA ASP A 67 -8.76 15.60 -14.09
C ASP A 67 -8.99 16.75 -13.09
N ALA A 68 -7.95 17.13 -12.35
CA ALA A 68 -7.97 18.20 -11.39
C ALA A 68 -7.89 19.54 -12.12
N PRO A 69 -8.67 20.55 -11.69
CA PRO A 69 -8.56 21.88 -12.25
C PRO A 69 -7.14 22.40 -12.04
N THR A 70 -6.39 22.49 -13.14
CA THR A 70 -5.07 23.11 -13.15
C THR A 70 -5.27 24.62 -13.20
N ALA A 71 -4.58 25.37 -12.34
CA ALA A 71 -4.63 26.82 -12.37
C ALA A 71 -4.02 27.35 -13.69
N ASP A 72 -4.33 28.60 -14.04
CA ASP A 72 -3.67 29.27 -15.16
C ASP A 72 -2.15 29.27 -14.93
N ILE A 73 -1.38 28.91 -15.97
CA ILE A 73 0.06 28.76 -15.88
C ILE A 73 0.75 30.05 -15.44
N ASP A 74 0.22 31.21 -15.85
CA ASP A 74 0.78 32.51 -15.48
C ASP A 74 0.58 32.80 -13.98
N VAL A 75 -0.54 32.33 -13.42
CA VAL A 75 -0.81 32.43 -11.98
C VAL A 75 0.12 31.52 -11.18
N MET A 76 0.32 30.28 -11.64
CA MET A 76 1.23 29.33 -10.98
C MET A 76 2.67 29.84 -10.93
N ILE A 77 3.18 30.38 -12.04
CA ILE A 77 4.53 30.93 -12.08
C ILE A 77 4.67 32.09 -11.08
N ALA A 78 3.69 33.01 -11.04
CA ALA A 78 3.70 34.12 -10.11
C ALA A 78 3.66 33.68 -8.62
N GLU A 79 2.97 32.59 -8.29
CA GLU A 79 2.94 32.02 -6.93
C GLU A 79 4.27 31.38 -6.53
N ILE A 80 4.91 30.66 -7.45
CA ILE A 80 6.23 30.06 -7.25
C ILE A 80 7.27 31.15 -7.03
N GLU A 81 7.27 32.20 -7.85
CA GLU A 81 8.17 33.34 -7.71
C GLU A 81 7.91 34.12 -6.41
N ALA A 82 6.65 34.16 -5.95
CA ALA A 82 6.28 34.74 -4.67
C ALA A 82 6.57 33.84 -3.46
N GLY A 83 7.11 32.62 -3.67
CA GLY A 83 7.48 31.69 -2.60
C GLY A 83 6.30 31.07 -1.85
N ARG A 84 5.12 31.01 -2.46
CA ARG A 84 3.92 30.38 -1.87
C ARG A 84 3.76 28.97 -2.43
N SER A 85 4.58 28.03 -1.93
CA SER A 85 4.45 26.58 -2.17
C SER A 85 4.35 25.82 -0.85
#